data_AF-A0A2Z6MFW5-F1
#
_entry.id   AF-A0A2Z6MFW5-F1
#
_cell.length_a   1.000
_cell.length_b   1.000
_cell.length_c   1.000
_cell.angle_alpha   90.00
_cell.angle_beta   90.00
_cell.angle_gamma   90.00
#
_symmetry.space_group_name_H-M   'P 1'
#
loop_
_entity.id
_entity.type
_entity.pdbx_description
1 polymer ?
#
loop_
_entity_poly.entity_id
_entity_poly.type
_entity_poly.pdbx_seq_one_letter_code
_entity_poly.pdbx_strand_id
1 'polypeptide(L)' 'MTFSPKAIANRIKAKGLQKLRWYCQMCQKQCRDENGFKCHCMSEGHQRQMQIFGQNPTRII' A
#
# COMPACT_ATOMS: atom_id res chain seq x y z
N MET A 1 -24.87 -8.69 -11.82
CA MET A 1 -24.75 -8.78 -10.35
C MET A 1 -24.60 -7.37 -9.78
N THR A 2 -25.68 -6.78 -9.29
CA THR A 2 -25.68 -5.42 -8.71
C THR A 2 -25.39 -5.49 -7.22
N PHE A 3 -24.31 -4.85 -6.77
CA PHE A 3 -23.98 -4.78 -5.35
C PHE A 3 -25.00 -3.92 -4.61
N SER A 4 -25.43 -4.36 -3.42
CA SER A 4 -26.30 -3.56 -2.54
C SER A 4 -25.61 -2.24 -2.13
N PRO A 5 -26.36 -1.14 -1.96
CA PRO A 5 -25.83 0.12 -1.43
C PRO A 5 -25.01 -0.05 -0.14
N LYS A 6 -25.41 -1.00 0.73
CA LYS A 6 -24.68 -1.35 1.96
C LYS A 6 -23.30 -1.93 1.67
N ALA A 7 -23.18 -2.78 0.66
CA ALA A 7 -21.91 -3.37 0.25
C ALA A 7 -20.96 -2.32 -0.34
N ILE A 8 -21.50 -1.35 -1.10
CA ILE A 8 -20.75 -0.21 -1.63
C ILE A 8 -20.23 0.67 -0.48
N ALA A 9 -21.11 1.04 0.47
CA ALA A 9 -20.74 1.86 1.62
C ALA A 9 -19.68 1.19 2.51
N ASN A 10 -19.77 -0.13 2.73
CA ASN A 10 -18.76 -0.87 3.50
C ASN A 10 -17.41 -0.94 2.77
N ARG A 11 -17.41 -1.11 1.45
CA ARG A 11 -16.17 -1.02 0.64
C ARG A 11 -15.52 0.35 0.74
N ILE A 12 -16.30 1.43 0.71
CA ILE A 12 -15.79 2.81 0.84
C ILE A 12 -15.21 3.04 2.24
N LYS A 13 -15.94 2.67 3.30
CA LYS A 13 -15.48 2.83 4.69
C LYS A 13 -14.21 2.03 4.99
N ALA A 14 -14.11 0.81 4.47
CA ALA A 14 -12.90 0.00 4.60
C ALA A 14 -11.68 0.67 3.95
N LYS A 15 -11.84 1.39 2.83
CA LYS A 15 -10.74 2.16 2.21
C LYS A 15 -10.27 3.33 3.07
N GLY A 16 -11.13 3.93 3.91
CA GLY A 16 -10.81 5.09 4.74
C GLY A 16 -10.05 4.76 6.03
N LEU A 17 -10.45 3.69 6.73
CA LEU A 17 -9.85 3.27 8.02
C LEU A 17 -8.43 2.67 7.88
N GLN A 18 -8.04 2.25 6.68
CA GLN A 18 -6.73 1.61 6.44
C GLN A 18 -5.61 2.58 6.07
N LYS A 19 -5.93 3.86 5.76
CA LYS A 19 -5.08 4.76 4.96
C LYS A 19 -3.66 5.03 5.46
N LEU A 20 -3.31 4.73 6.71
CA LEU A 20 -1.98 5.06 7.23
C LEU A 20 -1.24 3.92 7.96
N ARG A 21 -1.94 2.88 8.45
CA ARG A 21 -1.25 1.88 9.27
C ARG A 21 -0.33 0.97 8.46
N TRP A 22 -0.80 0.54 7.29
CA TRP A 22 -0.14 -0.48 6.46
C TRP A 22 0.03 0.01 5.01
N TYR A 23 0.41 1.28 4.85
CA TYR A 23 0.61 1.90 3.53
C TYR A 23 2.10 2.02 3.22
N CYS A 24 2.52 1.55 2.05
CA CYS A 24 3.89 1.72 1.58
C CYS A 24 3.98 2.99 0.76
N GLN A 25 4.73 3.98 1.25
CA GLN A 25 4.94 5.25 0.53
C GLN A 25 5.77 5.05 -0.74
N MET A 26 6.82 4.21 -0.68
CA MET A 26 7.67 3.92 -1.83
C MET A 26 6.88 3.33 -3.01
N CYS A 27 6.06 2.32 -2.72
CA CYS A 27 5.25 1.64 -3.74
C CYS A 27 3.86 2.27 -3.94
N GLN A 28 3.54 3.33 -3.19
CA GLN A 28 2.21 3.94 -3.11
C GLN A 28 1.06 2.91 -2.93
N LYS A 29 1.32 1.87 -2.12
CA LYS A 29 0.47 0.68 -2.01
C LYS A 29 -0.12 0.51 -0.62
N GLN A 30 -1.46 0.42 -0.55
CA GLN A 30 -2.16 0.02 0.67
C GLN A 30 -2.11 -1.50 0.85
N CYS A 31 -1.63 -1.96 2.02
CA CYS A 31 -1.75 -3.33 2.49
C CYS A 31 -2.90 -3.44 3.50
N ARG A 32 -3.48 -4.64 3.60
CA ARG A 32 -4.70 -4.88 4.39
C ARG A 32 -4.43 -4.92 5.89
N ASP A 33 -3.29 -5.50 6.26
CA ASP A 33 -2.91 -5.83 7.63
C ASP A 33 -1.38 -5.85 7.75
N GLU A 34 -0.90 -6.07 8.97
CA GLU A 34 0.54 -6.08 9.30
C GLU A 34 1.30 -7.16 8.51
N ASN A 35 0.73 -8.36 8.41
CA ASN A 35 1.38 -9.47 7.73
C ASN A 35 1.48 -9.19 6.22
N GLY A 36 0.41 -8.67 5.62
CA GLY A 36 0.41 -8.24 4.23
C GLY A 36 1.43 -7.14 3.94
N PHE A 37 1.66 -6.22 4.90
CA PHE A 37 2.69 -5.19 4.78
C PHE A 37 4.10 -5.78 4.89
N LYS A 38 4.35 -6.67 5.86
CA LYS A 38 5.63 -7.39 6.01
C LYS A 38 5.99 -8.17 4.76
N CYS A 39 5.07 -8.99 4.24
CA CYS A 39 5.27 -9.74 3.00
C CYS A 39 5.52 -8.80 1.81
N HIS A 40 4.84 -7.65 1.75
CA HIS A 40 5.09 -6.66 0.71
C HIS A 40 6.51 -6.08 0.77
N CYS A 41 7.00 -5.70 1.95
CA CYS A 41 8.36 -5.19 2.12
C CYS A 41 9.45 -6.21 1.74
N MET A 42 9.18 -7.51 1.87
CA MET A 42 10.09 -8.59 1.47
C MET A 42 10.01 -8.94 -0.02
N SER A 43 9.03 -8.41 -0.76
CA SER A 43 8.85 -8.74 -2.18
C SER A 43 9.92 -8.07 -3.07
N GLU A 44 10.30 -8.75 -4.16
CA GLU A 44 11.29 -8.25 -5.13
C GLU A 44 10.91 -6.88 -5.70
N GLY A 45 9.62 -6.65 -5.96
CA GLY A 45 9.13 -5.38 -6.47
C GLY A 45 9.38 -4.20 -5.52
N HIS A 46 9.23 -4.42 -4.22
CA HIS A 46 9.55 -3.42 -3.21
C HIS A 46 11.07 -3.18 -3.11
N GLN A 47 11.85 -4.27 -3.04
CA GLN A 47 13.31 -4.21 -2.94
C GLN A 47 13.94 -3.49 -4.14
N ARG A 48 13.46 -3.77 -5.36
CA ARG A 48 13.93 -3.10 -6.57
C ARG A 48 13.67 -1.59 -6.53
N GLN A 49 12.50 -1.15 -6.05
CA GLN A 49 12.23 0.28 -5.88
C GLN A 49 13.15 0.93 -4.86
N MET A 50 13.45 0.25 -3.76
CA MET A 50 14.42 0.72 -2.77
C MET A 50 15.82 0.87 -3.36
N GLN A 51 16.26 -0.09 -4.17
CA GLN A 51 17.56 -0.02 -4.85
C GLN A 51 17.63 1.13 -5.85
N ILE A 52 16.57 1.37 -6.63
CA ILE A 52 16.49 2.48 -7.58
C ILE A 52 16.53 3.83 -6.85
N PHE A 53 15.81 3.93 -5.73
CA PHE A 53 15.82 5.13 -4.89
C PHE A 53 17.21 5.41 -4.31
N GLY A 54 17.88 4.40 -3.77
CA GLY A 54 19.24 4.54 -3.21
C GLY A 54 20.31 4.93 -4.23
N GLN A 55 20.11 4.64 -5.52
CA GLN A 55 21.02 5.04 -6.60
C GLN A 55 20.95 6.54 -6.95
N ASN A 56 20.01 7.30 -6.40
CA ASN A 56 19.80 8.72 -6.70
C ASN A 56 19.88 9.59 -5.43
N PRO A 57 21.08 9.77 -4.83
CA PRO A 57 21.24 10.47 -3.54
C PRO A 57 20.88 11.97 -3.58
N THR A 58 20.75 12.57 -4.77
CA THR A 58 20.41 13.99 -4.94
C THR A 58 18.91 14.26 -5.06
N ARG A 59 18.09 13.20 -5.11
CA ARG A 59 16.64 13.32 -5.30
C ARG A 59 15.92 13.14 -3.96
N ILE A 60 15.96 14.18 -3.14
CA ILE A 60 15.13 14.29 -1.93
C ILE A 60 13.70 14.61 -2.40
N ILE A 61 12.72 13.78 -2.00
CA ILE A 61 11.28 14.01 -2.21
C ILE A 61 10.69 14.53 -0.91
#